data_AF-A0A3D3NFV2-F1
#
_entry.id   AF-A0A3D3NFV2-F1
#
_cell.length_a   1.000
_cell.length_b   1.000
_cell.length_c   1.000
_cell.angle_alpha   90.00
_cell.angle_beta   90.00
_cell.angle_gamma   90.00
#
_symmetry.space_group_name_H-M   'P 1'
#
loop_
_entity.id
_entity.type
_entity.pdbx_description
1 polymer ?
#
loop_
_entity_poly.entity_id
_entity_poly.type
_entity_poly.pdbx_seq_one_letter_code
_entity_poly.pdbx_strand_id
1 'polypeptide(L)'
;MLGYVPVAGAQRTRLRPPGALEESDFLASCIKCGQCVQVCPVAAIRLDDIDSGFGIGVPWIDARAQACDFSCDAVQCILACPTGSLTYHKPAALATRPGMPLARAPLLKAKEKDAEPTLNLAERMGIARLSRPDSCLAVQGKGFRGQARGADFRGRLRYVERDRWRPVAVRDHPYER
;
A
#
# COMPACT_ATOMS: atom_id res chain seq x y z
N MET A 1 -29.64 22.18 3.45
CA MET A 1 -28.83 21.59 2.36
C MET A 1 -27.40 21.23 2.83
N LEU A 2 -27.25 20.54 3.97
CA LEU A 2 -25.95 20.07 4.48
C LEU A 2 -25.78 18.54 4.38
N GLY A 3 -26.85 17.81 4.10
CA GLY A 3 -26.84 16.33 4.02
C GLY A 3 -26.27 15.73 2.74
N TYR A 4 -26.00 16.53 1.69
CA TYR A 4 -25.47 16.05 0.40
C TYR A 4 -23.95 16.16 0.26
N VAL A 5 -23.28 16.93 1.12
CA VAL A 5 -21.83 17.10 1.12
C VAL A 5 -21.06 15.77 1.30
N PRO A 6 -21.43 14.85 2.21
CA PRO A 6 -20.71 13.58 2.36
C PRO A 6 -20.90 12.62 1.19
N VAL A 7 -21.93 12.82 0.35
CA VAL A 7 -22.18 12.02 -0.86
C VAL A 7 -21.29 12.49 -2.02
N ALA A 8 -21.06 13.80 -2.15
CA ALA A 8 -20.18 14.36 -3.19
C ALA A 8 -18.69 14.00 -2.97
N GLY A 9 -18.25 13.86 -1.71
CA GLY A 9 -16.88 13.45 -1.36
C GLY A 9 -16.61 11.94 -1.48
N ALA A 10 -17.66 11.11 -1.54
CA ALA A 10 -17.56 9.64 -1.55
C ALA A 10 -16.91 9.05 -2.81
N GLN A 11 -16.70 9.87 -3.85
CA GLN A 11 -16.16 9.40 -5.14
C GLN A 11 -14.64 9.40 -5.26
N ARG A 12 -13.88 9.77 -4.22
CA ARG A 12 -12.42 9.70 -4.30
C ARG A 12 -11.97 8.24 -4.17
N THR A 13 -11.51 7.65 -5.28
CA THR A 13 -10.86 6.34 -5.27
C THR A 13 -9.63 6.39 -4.36
N ARG A 14 -9.72 5.75 -3.20
CA ARG A 14 -8.61 5.64 -2.23
C ARG A 14 -7.81 4.38 -2.51
N LEU A 15 -6.49 4.47 -2.37
CA LEU A 15 -5.65 3.27 -2.33
C LEU A 15 -5.84 2.60 -0.97
N ARG A 16 -6.24 1.32 -0.95
CA ARG A 16 -6.43 0.57 0.29
C ARG A 16 -5.13 -0.11 0.70
N PRO A 17 -4.96 -0.44 2.01
CA PRO A 17 -3.82 -1.23 2.46
C PRO A 17 -3.72 -2.58 1.75
N PRO A 18 -2.52 -3.19 1.73
CA PRO A 18 -2.33 -4.54 1.23
C PRO A 18 -3.35 -5.54 1.80
N GLY A 19 -3.84 -6.44 0.95
CA GLY A 19 -4.79 -7.50 1.33
C GLY A 19 -6.23 -7.05 1.57
N ALA A 20 -6.58 -5.79 1.30
CA ALA A 20 -7.94 -5.29 1.47
C ALA A 20 -8.96 -6.04 0.60
N LEU A 21 -10.12 -6.34 1.18
CA LEU A 21 -11.29 -6.83 0.44
C LEU A 21 -11.74 -5.83 -0.63
N GLU A 22 -12.66 -6.24 -1.51
CA GLU A 22 -13.26 -5.26 -2.43
C GLU A 22 -14.04 -4.20 -1.64
N GLU A 23 -14.16 -3.00 -2.20
CA GLU A 23 -14.50 -1.78 -1.46
C GLU A 23 -15.77 -1.91 -0.62
N SER A 24 -16.85 -2.52 -1.14
CA SER A 24 -18.09 -2.72 -0.38
C SER A 24 -17.90 -3.61 0.85
N ASP A 25 -17.25 -4.75 0.67
CA ASP A 25 -17.02 -5.74 1.74
C ASP A 25 -16.00 -5.21 2.75
N PHE A 26 -15.03 -4.44 2.26
CA PHE A 26 -14.05 -3.76 3.07
C PHE A 26 -14.70 -2.73 3.99
N LEU A 27 -15.57 -1.87 3.44
CA LEU A 27 -16.31 -0.87 4.23
C LEU A 27 -17.28 -1.52 5.22
N ALA A 28 -17.90 -2.65 4.86
CA ALA A 28 -18.83 -3.36 5.72
C ALA A 28 -18.15 -4.09 6.89
N SER A 29 -16.95 -4.64 6.67
CA SER A 29 -16.24 -5.44 7.68
C SER A 29 -15.24 -4.62 8.52
N CYS A 30 -14.79 -3.47 8.04
CA CYS A 30 -13.78 -2.68 8.74
C CYS A 30 -14.40 -1.96 9.95
N ILE A 31 -14.03 -2.40 11.15
CA ILE A 31 -14.45 -1.78 12.42
C ILE A 31 -13.65 -0.52 12.79
N LYS A 32 -12.80 -0.01 11.91
CA LYS A 32 -12.05 1.26 12.09
C LYS A 32 -11.17 1.30 13.34
N CYS A 33 -10.64 0.15 13.77
CA CYS A 33 -9.86 0.03 15.01
C CYS A 33 -8.45 0.67 14.97
N GLY A 34 -7.94 1.00 13.78
CA GLY A 34 -6.62 1.64 13.62
C GLY A 34 -5.39 0.73 13.86
N GLN A 35 -5.57 -0.55 14.18
CA GLN A 35 -4.46 -1.51 14.40
C GLN A 35 -3.49 -1.55 13.21
N CYS A 36 -4.01 -1.55 11.98
CA CYS A 36 -3.20 -1.53 10.76
C CYS A 36 -2.30 -0.29 10.64
N VAL A 37 -2.72 0.86 11.19
CA VAL A 37 -1.91 2.09 11.23
C VAL A 37 -0.78 1.96 12.24
N GLN A 38 -1.07 1.44 13.43
CA GLN A 38 -0.08 1.29 14.51
C GLN A 38 1.06 0.35 14.14
N VAL A 39 0.74 -0.75 13.45
CA VAL A 39 1.75 -1.75 13.07
C VAL A 39 2.52 -1.38 11.80
N CYS A 40 2.14 -0.31 11.07
CA CYS A 40 2.79 0.04 9.81
C CYS A 40 4.12 0.79 10.06
N PRO A 41 5.29 0.16 9.82
CA PRO A 41 6.57 0.77 10.18
C PRO A 41 6.90 2.01 9.34
N VAL A 42 6.39 2.10 8.12
CA VAL A 42 6.57 3.24 7.21
C VAL A 42 5.52 4.33 7.38
N ALA A 43 4.53 4.16 8.26
CA ALA A 43 3.40 5.10 8.41
C ALA A 43 2.72 5.44 7.06
N ALA A 44 2.62 4.44 6.18
CA ALA A 44 1.97 4.58 4.87
C ALA A 44 0.45 4.60 4.99
N ILE A 45 -0.10 3.93 6.00
CA ILE A 45 -1.55 3.81 6.22
C ILE A 45 -1.99 4.97 7.12
N ARG A 46 -3.05 5.67 6.70
CA ARG A 46 -3.71 6.73 7.45
C ARG A 46 -5.20 6.42 7.57
N LEU A 47 -5.83 6.92 8.63
CA LEU A 47 -7.30 6.91 8.72
C LEU A 47 -7.84 8.14 8.02
N ASP A 48 -8.96 8.00 7.33
CA ASP A 48 -9.66 9.14 6.74
C ASP A 48 -10.35 9.99 7.81
N ASP A 49 -10.41 11.29 7.57
CA ASP A 49 -10.96 12.27 8.51
C ASP A 49 -12.47 12.46 8.30
N ILE A 50 -13.11 13.28 9.13
CA ILE A 50 -14.55 13.53 9.17
C ILE A 50 -15.14 14.06 7.85
N ASP A 51 -14.31 14.67 7.00
CA ASP A 51 -14.67 15.20 5.68
C ASP A 51 -14.86 14.11 4.61
N SER A 52 -14.53 12.86 4.93
CA SER A 52 -14.41 11.76 3.98
C SER A 52 -15.68 10.94 3.77
N GLY A 53 -16.81 11.37 4.34
CA GLY A 53 -18.13 10.75 4.16
C GLY A 53 -18.17 9.29 4.63
N PHE A 54 -18.56 8.35 3.76
CA PHE A 54 -18.60 6.91 4.13
C PHE A 54 -17.23 6.32 4.48
N GLY A 55 -16.14 6.97 4.07
CA GLY A 55 -14.77 6.56 4.36
C GLY A 55 -14.22 7.00 5.71
N ILE A 56 -14.98 7.75 6.53
CA ILE A 56 -14.48 8.28 7.82
C ILE A 56 -13.91 7.15 8.68
N GLY A 57 -12.67 7.28 9.14
CA GLY A 57 -11.98 6.30 9.97
C GLY A 57 -11.56 5.02 9.25
N VAL A 58 -11.82 4.91 7.93
CA VAL A 58 -11.41 3.76 7.13
C VAL A 58 -9.97 3.97 6.66
N PRO A 59 -9.08 2.97 6.77
CA PRO A 59 -7.68 3.15 6.42
C PRO A 59 -7.47 3.27 4.90
N TRP A 60 -6.54 4.14 4.52
CA TRP A 60 -6.14 4.40 3.14
C TRP A 60 -4.65 4.76 3.06
N ILE A 61 -4.10 4.79 1.84
CA ILE A 61 -2.70 5.13 1.58
C ILE A 61 -2.63 6.31 0.60
N ASP A 62 -1.90 7.35 0.97
CA ASP A 62 -1.44 8.38 0.05
C ASP A 62 -0.08 8.01 -0.52
N ALA A 63 -0.07 7.27 -1.64
CA ALA A 63 1.17 6.81 -2.27
C ALA A 63 2.08 7.96 -2.74
N ARG A 64 1.56 9.19 -2.90
CA ARG A 64 2.37 10.36 -3.27
C ARG A 64 3.05 11.00 -2.06
N ALA A 65 2.51 10.84 -0.86
CA ALA A 65 3.15 11.30 0.36
C ALA A 65 4.08 10.23 0.96
N GLN A 66 3.58 9.01 1.09
CA GLN A 66 4.31 7.87 1.65
C GLN A 66 3.71 6.57 1.10
N ALA A 67 4.46 5.87 0.24
CA ALA A 67 4.04 4.59 -0.30
C ALA A 67 4.23 3.45 0.72
N CYS A 68 3.42 2.40 0.57
CA CYS A 68 3.73 1.10 1.16
C CYS A 68 4.87 0.47 0.35
N ASP A 69 5.94 0.09 1.04
CA ASP A 69 7.15 -0.47 0.43
C ASP A 69 7.43 -1.90 0.90
N PHE A 70 6.44 -2.52 1.54
CA PHE A 70 6.54 -3.86 2.13
C PHE A 70 7.70 -4.03 3.11
N SER A 71 8.16 -2.95 3.76
CA SER A 71 9.20 -3.00 4.81
C SER A 71 8.81 -3.78 6.06
N CYS A 72 7.52 -4.04 6.26
CA CYS A 72 7.05 -4.90 7.34
C CYS A 72 7.25 -6.36 6.94
N ASP A 73 7.93 -7.13 7.79
CA ASP A 73 8.04 -8.58 7.65
C ASP A 73 6.62 -9.16 7.63
N ALA A 74 6.21 -9.70 6.47
CA ALA A 74 4.91 -10.32 6.24
C ALA A 74 3.70 -9.41 6.51
N VAL A 75 3.68 -8.20 5.94
CA VAL A 75 2.44 -7.40 5.80
C VAL A 75 1.64 -7.32 7.11
N GLN A 76 2.29 -6.77 8.13
CA GLN A 76 1.79 -6.74 9.51
C GLN A 76 0.39 -6.14 9.65
N CYS A 77 -0.02 -5.24 8.74
CA CYS A 77 -1.38 -4.72 8.70
C CYS A 77 -2.45 -5.79 8.47
N ILE A 78 -2.16 -6.83 7.68
CA ILE A 78 -3.06 -8.00 7.50
C ILE A 78 -3.15 -8.77 8.82
N LEU A 79 -2.00 -9.10 9.43
CA LEU A 79 -1.94 -9.87 10.67
C LEU A 79 -2.63 -9.17 11.85
N ALA A 80 -2.56 -7.84 11.89
CA ALA A 80 -3.17 -7.03 12.95
C ALA A 80 -4.67 -6.74 12.72
N CYS A 81 -5.25 -7.14 11.58
CA CYS A 81 -6.65 -6.86 11.26
C CYS A 81 -7.57 -7.90 11.92
N PRO A 82 -8.32 -7.54 12.99
CA PRO A 82 -9.10 -8.53 13.75
C PRO A 82 -10.34 -9.05 13.01
N THR A 83 -10.83 -8.31 12.01
CA THR A 83 -12.07 -8.60 11.27
C THR A 83 -11.85 -9.32 9.96
N GLY A 84 -10.60 -9.52 9.54
CA GLY A 84 -10.30 -10.06 8.21
C GLY A 84 -10.60 -9.10 7.05
N SER A 85 -10.86 -7.82 7.31
CA SER A 85 -10.99 -6.79 6.25
C SER A 85 -9.70 -6.64 5.42
N LEU A 86 -8.56 -6.99 6.01
CA LEU A 86 -7.28 -7.21 5.35
C LEU A 86 -6.93 -8.70 5.50
N THR A 87 -6.63 -9.39 4.39
CA THR A 87 -6.37 -10.85 4.37
C THR A 87 -5.34 -11.24 3.30
N TYR A 88 -4.61 -12.34 3.54
CA TYR A 88 -3.73 -12.96 2.54
C TYR A 88 -4.52 -13.65 1.42
N HIS A 89 -5.58 -14.35 1.81
CA HIS A 89 -6.44 -15.09 0.91
C HIS A 89 -7.85 -14.56 1.07
N LYS A 90 -8.37 -13.94 0.01
CA LYS A 90 -9.76 -13.54 -0.05
C LYS A 90 -10.63 -14.81 -0.14
N PRO A 91 -11.72 -14.94 0.64
CA PRO A 91 -12.64 -16.07 0.53
C PRO A 91 -13.16 -16.21 -0.90
N ALA A 92 -13.31 -17.44 -1.39
CA ALA A 92 -13.80 -17.70 -2.75
C ALA A 92 -15.22 -17.15 -2.99
N ALA A 93 -16.01 -16.97 -1.94
CA ALA A 93 -17.35 -16.37 -1.99
C ALA A 93 -17.34 -14.87 -2.34
N LEU A 94 -16.21 -14.17 -2.17
CA LEU A 94 -16.08 -12.77 -2.55
C LEU A 94 -15.55 -12.67 -3.97
N ALA A 95 -16.21 -11.86 -4.80
CA ALA A 95 -15.68 -11.53 -6.12
C ALA A 95 -14.36 -10.76 -5.96
N THR A 96 -13.34 -11.14 -6.72
CA THR A 96 -12.03 -10.47 -6.62
C THR A 96 -11.50 -10.16 -8.01
N ARG A 97 -11.12 -8.90 -8.27
CA ARG A 97 -10.50 -8.51 -9.56
C ARG A 97 -9.09 -9.08 -9.72
N PRO A 98 -8.71 -9.76 -10.81
CA PRO A 98 -7.39 -10.37 -10.93
C PRO A 98 -6.27 -9.43 -10.46
N GLY A 99 -5.45 -9.90 -9.51
CA GLY A 99 -4.32 -9.11 -9.01
C GLY A 99 -3.25 -8.99 -10.07
N MET A 100 -2.55 -7.85 -10.11
CA MET A 100 -1.32 -7.80 -10.90
C MET A 100 -0.27 -8.69 -10.23
N PRO A 101 0.38 -9.59 -10.98
CA PRO A 101 1.52 -10.32 -10.45
C PRO A 101 2.60 -9.30 -10.06
N LEU A 102 3.18 -9.47 -8.87
CA LEU A 102 4.37 -8.70 -8.50
C LEU A 102 5.53 -9.17 -9.38
N ALA A 103 6.40 -8.23 -9.80
CA ALA A 103 7.57 -8.54 -10.64
C ALA A 103 8.47 -9.64 -10.04
N ARG A 104 8.50 -9.72 -8.71
CA ARG A 104 8.99 -10.85 -7.91
C ARG A 104 8.20 -10.90 -6.62
N ALA A 105 7.99 -12.10 -6.08
CA ALA A 105 7.34 -12.23 -4.77
C ALA A 105 8.18 -11.51 -3.70
N PRO A 106 7.57 -10.79 -2.74
CA PRO A 106 8.30 -10.14 -1.66
C PRO A 106 9.05 -11.19 -0.84
N LEU A 107 10.36 -11.00 -0.66
CA LEU A 107 11.17 -11.86 0.19
C LEU A 107 11.03 -11.43 1.64
N LEU A 108 10.67 -12.37 2.50
CA LEU A 108 10.74 -12.23 3.93
C LEU A 108 12.20 -12.43 4.34
N LYS A 109 12.93 -11.35 4.57
CA LYS A 109 14.37 -11.42 4.93
C LYS A 109 14.62 -12.34 6.13
N ALA A 110 13.74 -12.31 7.12
CA ALA A 110 13.83 -13.19 8.30
C ALA A 110 13.77 -14.69 7.94
N LYS A 111 13.20 -15.01 6.77
CA LYS A 111 13.07 -16.37 6.21
C LYS A 111 13.88 -16.54 4.94
N GLU A 112 14.84 -15.67 4.65
CA GLU A 112 15.58 -15.69 3.37
C GLU A 112 16.29 -17.03 3.13
N LYS A 113 16.63 -17.75 4.20
CA LYS A 113 17.28 -19.06 4.17
C LYS A 113 16.29 -20.25 4.22
N ASP A 114 15.00 -20.00 4.35
CA ASP A 114 13.98 -21.05 4.41
C ASP A 114 13.65 -21.55 2.99
N ALA A 115 13.08 -22.75 2.90
CA ALA A 115 12.66 -23.33 1.61
C ALA A 115 11.59 -22.49 0.88
N GLU A 116 10.79 -21.73 1.63
CA GLU A 116 9.77 -20.81 1.12
C GLU A 116 9.95 -19.41 1.72
N PRO A 117 10.90 -18.60 1.19
CA PRO A 117 11.24 -17.30 1.75
C PRO A 117 10.26 -16.21 1.31
N THR A 118 9.36 -16.49 0.37
CA THR A 118 8.51 -15.50 -0.28
C THR A 118 7.13 -15.40 0.34
N LEU A 119 6.57 -14.19 0.34
CA LEU A 119 5.19 -13.97 0.72
C LEU A 119 4.24 -14.39 -0.42
N ASN A 120 3.32 -15.31 -0.14
CA ASN A 120 2.27 -15.77 -1.06
C ASN A 120 1.09 -14.79 -1.13
N LEU A 121 1.38 -13.50 -1.31
CA LEU A 121 0.39 -12.43 -1.38
C LEU A 121 0.12 -12.04 -2.84
N ALA A 122 -1.11 -12.27 -3.30
CA ALA A 122 -1.60 -11.75 -4.58
C ALA A 122 -2.22 -10.36 -4.35
N GLU A 123 -1.37 -9.34 -4.36
CA GLU A 123 -1.77 -7.99 -3.96
C GLU A 123 -2.68 -7.30 -4.99
N ARG A 124 -3.68 -6.56 -4.50
CA ARG A 124 -4.70 -5.83 -5.26
C ARG A 124 -4.89 -4.40 -4.73
N MET A 125 -3.82 -3.77 -4.22
CA MET A 125 -3.85 -2.44 -3.61
C MET A 125 -4.54 -1.37 -4.47
N GLY A 126 -4.47 -1.49 -5.80
CA GLY A 126 -5.18 -0.62 -6.73
C GLY A 126 -4.67 -0.77 -8.17
N ILE A 127 -5.39 -0.18 -9.13
CA ILE A 127 -4.95 -0.06 -10.52
C ILE A 127 -4.64 1.40 -10.77
N ALA A 128 -3.44 1.68 -11.28
CA ALA A 128 -3.06 3.01 -11.74
C ALA A 128 -2.95 3.01 -13.26
N ARG A 129 -3.40 4.10 -13.90
CA ARG A 129 -3.15 4.35 -15.31
C ARG A 129 -1.90 5.20 -15.47
N LEU A 130 -0.98 4.78 -16.33
CA LEU A 130 0.15 5.62 -16.73
C LEU A 130 -0.37 6.85 -17.47
N SER A 131 0.00 8.04 -17.02
CA SER A 131 -0.38 9.29 -17.67
C SER A 131 0.30 9.48 -19.02
N ARG A 132 1.53 8.95 -19.18
CA ARG A 132 2.31 8.99 -20.42
C ARG A 132 3.09 7.66 -20.59
N PRO A 133 2.45 6.61 -21.10
CA PRO A 133 3.06 5.28 -21.25
C PRO A 133 4.40 5.33 -22.01
N ASP A 134 4.44 6.09 -23.10
CA ASP A 134 5.62 6.22 -23.97
C ASP A 134 6.83 6.82 -23.27
N SER A 135 6.63 7.57 -22.17
CA SER A 135 7.71 8.14 -21.36
C SER A 135 8.13 7.28 -20.17
N CYS A 136 7.40 6.19 -19.89
CA CYS A 136 7.68 5.35 -18.74
C CYS A 136 8.91 4.49 -19.00
N LEU A 137 10.01 4.75 -18.28
CA LEU A 137 11.25 3.99 -18.41
C LEU A 137 11.04 2.48 -18.23
N ALA A 138 10.17 2.08 -17.29
CA ALA A 138 9.83 0.68 -17.08
C ALA A 138 9.13 0.04 -18.29
N VAL A 139 8.22 0.77 -18.96
CA VAL A 139 7.59 0.30 -20.22
C VAL A 139 8.63 0.18 -21.33
N GLN A 140 9.61 1.07 -21.37
CA GLN A 140 10.73 1.01 -22.32
C GLN A 140 11.81 -0.03 -21.95
N GLY A 141 11.68 -0.75 -20.83
CA GLY A 141 12.70 -1.69 -20.34
C GLY A 141 13.99 -1.03 -19.84
N LYS A 142 13.97 0.28 -19.53
CA LYS A 142 15.13 1.05 -19.08
C LYS A 142 15.13 1.22 -17.56
N GLY A 143 16.33 1.23 -16.98
CA GLY A 143 16.57 1.62 -15.58
C GLY A 143 16.38 3.12 -15.35
N PHE A 144 16.37 3.53 -14.09
CA PHE A 144 16.32 4.94 -13.69
C PHE A 144 17.62 5.31 -12.99
N ARG A 145 18.26 6.39 -13.46
CA ARG A 145 19.48 6.93 -12.86
C ARG A 145 19.29 8.35 -12.33
N GLY A 146 19.84 8.61 -11.15
CA GLY A 146 19.83 9.91 -10.51
C GLY A 146 18.81 10.05 -9.39
N GLN A 147 18.23 11.24 -9.26
CA GLN A 147 17.42 11.63 -8.11
C GLN A 147 15.92 11.40 -8.37
N ALA A 148 15.31 10.40 -7.71
CA ALA A 148 13.93 9.99 -8.00
C ALA A 148 12.86 10.99 -7.52
N ARG A 149 13.20 11.84 -6.54
CA ARG A 149 12.29 12.81 -5.91
C ARG A 149 13.03 14.10 -5.57
N GLY A 150 12.36 15.24 -5.77
CA GLY A 150 12.89 16.57 -5.44
C GLY A 150 13.01 16.83 -3.94
N ALA A 151 13.60 17.99 -3.60
CA ALA A 151 13.96 18.35 -2.22
C ALA A 151 12.76 18.38 -1.25
N ASP A 152 11.56 18.74 -1.73
CA ASP A 152 10.36 18.85 -0.91
C ASP A 152 9.72 17.51 -0.53
N PHE A 153 10.18 16.39 -1.12
CA PHE A 153 9.62 15.08 -0.85
C PHE A 153 10.05 14.56 0.53
N ARG A 154 9.06 14.31 1.41
CA ARG A 154 9.29 13.90 2.80
C ARG A 154 9.23 12.40 3.05
N GLY A 155 8.78 11.61 2.06
CA GLY A 155 8.61 10.18 2.20
C GLY A 155 9.94 9.47 2.46
N ARG A 156 9.89 8.40 3.24
CA ARG A 156 11.05 7.57 3.60
C ARG A 156 10.81 6.13 3.17
N LEU A 157 11.88 5.43 2.82
CA LEU A 157 11.83 4.02 2.45
C LEU A 157 12.89 3.24 3.22
N ARG A 158 12.60 1.98 3.51
CA ARG A 158 13.61 1.04 4.00
C ARG A 158 13.92 0.10 2.85
N TYR A 159 14.93 0.49 2.08
CA TYR A 159 15.41 -0.32 0.95
C TYR A 159 15.78 -1.72 1.42
N VAL A 160 15.70 -2.69 0.50
CA VAL A 160 15.98 -4.10 0.79
C VAL A 160 17.38 -4.31 1.38
N GLU A 161 18.33 -3.40 1.22
CA GLU A 161 19.68 -3.54 1.79
C GLU A 161 19.86 -2.78 3.12
N ARG A 162 18.79 -2.17 3.67
CA ARG A 162 18.83 -1.35 4.89
C ARG A 162 18.12 -2.01 6.07
N ASP A 163 18.58 -1.61 7.26
CA ASP A 163 18.03 -2.00 8.56
C ASP A 163 16.61 -1.46 8.74
N ARG A 164 15.72 -2.29 9.32
CA ARG A 164 14.29 -1.98 9.51
C ARG A 164 14.07 -0.75 10.41
N TRP A 165 15.01 -0.38 11.26
CA TRP A 165 14.90 0.74 12.20
C TRP A 165 15.51 2.04 11.68
N ARG A 166 16.19 2.01 10.52
CA ARG A 166 16.90 3.17 9.95
C ARG A 166 16.39 3.50 8.54
N PRO A 167 15.18 4.07 8.41
CA PRO A 167 14.64 4.49 7.12
C PRO A 167 15.43 5.66 6.53
N VAL A 168 15.57 5.69 5.20
CA VAL A 168 16.26 6.75 4.46
C VAL A 168 15.22 7.60 3.74
N ALA A 169 15.42 8.92 3.69
CA ALA A 169 14.55 9.77 2.88
C ALA A 169 14.76 9.44 1.40
N VAL A 170 13.68 9.27 0.64
CA VAL A 170 13.77 8.90 -0.78
C VAL A 170 14.53 9.95 -1.58
N ARG A 171 14.43 11.21 -1.16
CA ARG A 171 15.15 12.34 -1.77
C ARG A 171 16.68 12.28 -1.55
N ASP A 172 17.16 11.46 -0.64
CA ASP A 172 18.58 11.34 -0.29
C ASP A 172 19.19 10.00 -0.75
N HIS A 173 18.40 9.15 -1.43
CA HIS A 173 18.85 7.85 -1.91
C HIS A 173 19.23 7.89 -3.41
N PRO A 174 20.49 7.58 -3.77
CA PRO A 174 20.91 7.53 -5.17
C PRO A 174 20.37 6.28 -5.85
N TYR A 175 19.80 6.44 -7.04
CA TYR A 175 19.40 5.34 -7.92
C TYR A 175 20.45 5.23 -9.03
N GLU A 176 21.33 4.23 -8.94
CA GLU A 176 22.49 4.09 -9.83
C GLU A 176 22.36 2.94 -10.85
N ARG A 177 21.27 2.15 -10.78
CA ARG A 177 21.06 0.97 -11.63
C ARG A 177 20.44 1.35 -12.99
#